data_AF-A0A418N4E0-F1
#
_entry.id   AF-A0A418N4E0-F1
#
_cell.length_a   1.000
_cell.length_b   1.000
_cell.length_c   1.000
_cell.angle_alpha   90.00
_cell.angle_beta   90.00
_cell.angle_gamma   90.00
#
_symmetry.space_group_name_H-M   'P 1'
#
loop_
_entity.id
_entity.type
_entity.pdbx_description
1 polymer ?
#
loop_
_entity_poly.entity_id
_entity_poly.type
_entity_poly.pdbx_seq_one_letter_code
_entity_poly.pdbx_strand_id
1 'polypeptide(L)'
;MHGFNQWTVKDRYPDKELEEINPISLRIYSLVARNKTDFEENKNAVEILGALKMIEALDYHYQNYIDCSEDKFLTNRIHETVAYLNRLRQFYYFLISKFLKTTFGIEPEKMTPKILELIKIGMVETAHRALDYKKSHISKERKYTSALTFIGIQVEYDHLHRQKFTLRHNDDPTKWLIFTPEEDHETIMVECYSTFQTMVKKLKNQ
;
A
#
# COMPACT_ATOMS: atom_id res chain seq x y z
N MET A 1 24.23 12.59 12.16
CA MET A 1 23.25 11.57 11.74
C MET A 1 23.36 10.43 12.74
N HIS A 2 22.32 10.16 13.53
CA HIS A 2 22.27 8.90 14.28
C HIS A 2 22.06 7.78 13.26
N GLY A 3 23.05 6.90 13.17
CA GLY A 3 23.02 5.75 12.27
C GLY A 3 21.84 4.83 12.60
N PHE A 4 21.51 3.97 11.65
CA PHE A 4 20.62 2.85 11.88
C PHE A 4 21.12 2.03 13.07
N ASN A 5 20.39 2.02 14.19
CA ASN A 5 20.91 1.48 15.45
C ASN A 5 20.79 -0.04 15.56
N GLN A 6 19.83 -0.68 14.89
CA GLN A 6 19.70 -2.15 14.88
C GLN A 6 18.59 -2.65 13.94
N TRP A 7 18.82 -3.82 13.37
CA TRP A 7 17.79 -4.62 12.69
C TRP A 7 16.85 -5.27 13.70
N THR A 8 15.55 -5.02 13.54
CA THR A 8 14.51 -5.46 14.50
C THR A 8 13.50 -6.43 13.89
N VAL A 9 13.63 -6.78 12.60
CA VAL A 9 12.72 -7.72 11.94
C VAL A 9 13.01 -9.12 12.48
N LYS A 10 12.01 -9.73 13.11
CA LYS A 10 12.06 -11.10 13.61
C LYS A 10 11.23 -12.00 12.69
N ASP A 11 11.75 -13.20 12.44
CA ASP A 11 10.93 -14.26 11.84
C ASP A 11 9.99 -14.79 12.93
N ARG A 12 8.68 -14.63 12.71
CA ARG A 12 7.64 -15.11 13.64
C ARG A 12 7.31 -16.59 13.41
N TYR A 13 7.76 -17.17 12.31
CA TYR A 13 7.42 -18.52 11.88
C TYR A 13 8.67 -19.25 11.34
N PRO A 14 9.75 -19.39 12.15
CA PRO A 14 11.01 -19.96 11.67
C PRO A 14 10.87 -21.39 11.13
N ASP A 15 9.90 -22.15 11.65
CA ASP A 15 9.69 -23.58 11.32
C ASP A 15 8.68 -23.81 10.18
N LYS A 16 8.16 -22.75 9.56
CA LYS A 16 7.20 -22.85 8.45
C LYS A 16 7.84 -22.49 7.11
N GLU A 17 7.44 -23.15 6.04
CA GLU A 17 7.78 -22.69 4.69
C GLU A 17 7.08 -21.36 4.38
N LEU A 18 7.67 -20.52 3.53
CA LEU A 18 7.13 -19.17 3.29
C LEU A 18 5.69 -19.24 2.76
N GLU A 19 5.41 -20.18 1.88
CA GLU A 19 4.11 -20.42 1.25
C GLU A 19 3.01 -20.78 2.26
N GLU A 20 3.38 -21.30 3.44
CA GLU A 20 2.47 -21.69 4.52
C GLU A 20 2.13 -20.53 5.47
N ILE A 21 2.79 -19.38 5.32
CA ILE A 21 2.60 -18.23 6.19
C ILE A 21 1.48 -17.34 5.64
N ASN A 22 0.48 -17.08 6.48
CA ASN A 22 -0.61 -16.14 6.24
C ASN A 22 -0.79 -15.20 7.45
N PRO A 23 -1.24 -13.94 7.24
CA PRO A 23 -1.43 -13.28 5.94
C PRO A 23 -0.10 -13.03 5.20
N ILE A 24 -0.17 -12.66 3.92
CA ILE A 24 0.99 -12.45 3.05
C ILE A 24 1.95 -11.39 3.61
N SER A 25 1.47 -10.40 4.37
CA SER A 25 2.36 -9.45 5.06
C SER A 25 3.34 -10.16 5.99
N LEU A 26 2.90 -11.13 6.79
CA LEU A 26 3.76 -11.89 7.69
C LEU A 26 4.74 -12.77 6.91
N ARG A 27 4.34 -13.25 5.73
CA ARG A 27 5.23 -13.94 4.79
C ARG A 27 6.35 -13.03 4.31
N ILE A 28 6.05 -11.76 3.99
CA ILE A 28 7.06 -10.75 3.60
C ILE A 28 8.03 -10.51 4.76
N TYR A 29 7.54 -10.34 5.99
CA TYR A 29 8.38 -10.18 7.17
C TYR A 29 9.32 -11.36 7.38
N SER A 30 8.81 -12.58 7.26
CA SER A 30 9.59 -13.81 7.42
C SER A 30 10.63 -13.95 6.30
N LEU A 31 10.26 -13.64 5.05
CA LEU A 31 11.21 -13.58 3.92
C LEU A 31 12.35 -12.62 4.22
N VAL A 32 12.06 -11.41 4.68
CA VAL A 32 13.09 -10.40 4.97
C VAL A 32 13.95 -10.80 6.17
N ALA A 33 13.35 -11.34 7.23
CA ALA A 33 14.08 -11.79 8.42
C ALA A 33 15.04 -12.95 8.12
N ARG A 34 14.63 -13.91 7.29
CA ARG A 34 15.45 -15.05 6.87
C ARG A 34 16.63 -14.66 5.97
N ASN A 35 16.53 -13.54 5.28
CA ASN A 35 17.57 -13.03 4.38
C ASN A 35 18.16 -11.70 4.90
N LYS A 36 18.13 -11.48 6.22
CA LYS A 36 18.55 -10.20 6.83
C LYS A 36 20.00 -9.82 6.56
N THR A 37 20.89 -10.81 6.50
CA THR A 37 22.34 -10.60 6.26
C THR A 37 22.55 -9.93 4.91
N ASP A 38 21.83 -10.40 3.89
CA ASP A 38 21.88 -9.87 2.53
C ASP A 38 21.44 -8.39 2.50
N PHE A 39 20.49 -7.99 3.36
CA PHE A 39 20.02 -6.61 3.46
C PHE A 39 20.91 -5.70 4.30
N GLU A 40 21.48 -6.20 5.41
CA GLU A 40 22.34 -5.44 6.32
C GLU A 40 23.64 -5.00 5.64
N GLU A 41 24.26 -5.89 4.86
CA GLU A 41 25.51 -5.61 4.13
C GLU A 41 25.33 -4.47 3.10
N ASN A 42 24.10 -4.26 2.64
CA ASN A 42 23.78 -3.28 1.60
C ASN A 42 23.47 -1.87 2.12
N LYS A 43 23.58 -1.59 3.42
CA LYS A 43 23.33 -0.26 4.04
C LYS A 43 21.92 0.32 3.87
N ASN A 44 20.97 -0.43 3.33
CA ASN A 44 19.62 0.07 2.99
C ASN A 44 18.53 -0.39 3.97
N ALA A 45 18.91 -0.71 5.20
CA ALA A 45 18.01 -1.27 6.19
C ALA A 45 16.84 -0.35 6.54
N VAL A 46 17.05 0.97 6.49
CA VAL A 46 16.03 1.97 6.81
C VAL A 46 14.90 1.96 5.77
N GLU A 47 15.24 1.90 4.49
CA GLU A 47 14.29 1.86 3.38
C GLU A 47 13.45 0.58 3.44
N ILE A 48 14.10 -0.57 3.70
CA ILE A 48 13.44 -1.87 3.86
C ILE A 48 12.45 -1.85 5.02
N LEU A 49 12.88 -1.36 6.19
CA LEU A 49 12.02 -1.26 7.37
C LEU A 49 10.85 -0.31 7.15
N GLY A 50 11.09 0.82 6.48
CA GLY A 50 10.03 1.75 6.08
C GLY A 50 8.97 1.06 5.23
N ALA A 51 9.39 0.32 4.21
CA ALA A 51 8.50 -0.44 3.34
C ALA A 51 7.72 -1.54 4.08
N LEU A 52 8.38 -2.30 4.96
CA LEU A 52 7.74 -3.30 5.82
C LEU A 52 6.66 -2.68 6.72
N LYS A 53 6.90 -1.48 7.25
CA LYS A 53 5.91 -0.75 8.05
C LYS A 53 4.71 -0.26 7.22
N MET A 54 4.92 0.10 5.97
CA MET A 54 3.82 0.45 5.05
C MET A 54 2.95 -0.78 4.76
N ILE A 55 3.56 -1.95 4.53
CA ILE A 55 2.83 -3.21 4.30
C ILE A 55 2.05 -3.65 5.55
N GLU A 56 2.67 -3.61 6.73
CA GLU A 56 1.98 -3.91 7.99
C GLU A 56 0.76 -2.98 8.19
N ALA A 57 0.91 -1.69 7.85
CA ALA A 57 -0.19 -0.74 7.94
C ALA A 57 -1.30 -1.01 6.90
N LEU A 58 -0.97 -1.53 5.72
CA LEU A 58 -1.98 -1.95 4.74
C LEU A 58 -2.82 -3.11 5.29
N ASP A 59 -2.19 -4.17 5.80
CA ASP A 59 -2.91 -5.29 6.44
C ASP A 59 -3.74 -4.83 7.64
N TYR A 60 -3.18 -3.94 8.47
CA TYR A 60 -3.89 -3.37 9.62
C TYR A 60 -5.18 -2.65 9.20
N HIS A 61 -5.10 -1.75 8.22
CA HIS A 61 -6.27 -1.00 7.76
C HIS A 61 -7.27 -1.90 7.04
N TYR A 62 -6.80 -2.93 6.33
CA TYR A 62 -7.70 -3.92 5.74
C TYR A 62 -8.43 -4.75 6.81
N GLN A 63 -7.73 -5.23 7.84
CA GLN A 63 -8.35 -6.00 8.91
C GLN A 63 -9.37 -5.16 9.67
N ASN A 64 -9.04 -3.92 10.03
CA ASN A 64 -10.01 -3.01 10.65
C ASN A 64 -11.24 -2.76 9.75
N TYR A 65 -11.04 -2.66 8.44
CA TYR A 65 -12.12 -2.53 7.48
C TYR A 65 -13.05 -3.77 7.47
N ILE A 66 -12.49 -4.98 7.58
CA ILE A 66 -13.24 -6.24 7.70
C ILE A 66 -13.95 -6.31 9.07
N ASP A 67 -13.27 -5.98 10.16
CA ASP A 67 -13.83 -6.03 11.52
C ASP A 67 -14.96 -5.01 11.71
N CYS A 68 -14.93 -3.89 10.99
CA CYS A 68 -16.01 -2.91 10.96
C CYS A 68 -17.28 -3.38 10.20
N SER A 69 -17.30 -4.60 9.65
CA SER A 69 -18.44 -5.12 8.87
C SER A 69 -19.64 -5.54 9.71
N GLU A 70 -19.48 -5.73 11.04
CA GLU A 70 -20.54 -6.35 11.85
C GLU A 70 -21.64 -5.40 12.36
N ASP A 71 -21.50 -4.07 12.40
CA ASP A 71 -22.67 -3.19 12.59
C ASP A 71 -22.37 -1.68 12.41
N LYS A 72 -23.18 -1.02 11.56
CA LYS A 72 -23.55 0.43 11.56
C LYS A 72 -22.53 1.54 11.26
N PHE A 73 -21.24 1.29 11.05
CA PHE A 73 -20.28 2.39 10.81
C PHE A 73 -19.67 2.39 9.42
N LEU A 74 -20.48 2.64 8.38
CA LEU A 74 -20.01 2.92 7.01
C LEU A 74 -18.87 3.95 7.00
N THR A 75 -18.96 4.97 7.85
CA THR A 75 -17.92 5.98 8.05
C THR A 75 -16.58 5.40 8.51
N ASN A 76 -16.58 4.36 9.35
CA ASN A 76 -15.35 3.71 9.79
C ASN A 76 -14.71 2.91 8.64
N ARG A 77 -15.50 2.14 7.87
CA ARG A 77 -15.00 1.44 6.68
C ARG A 77 -14.39 2.42 5.68
N ILE A 78 -15.06 3.54 5.45
CA ILE A 78 -14.56 4.64 4.61
C ILE A 78 -13.23 5.18 5.14
N HIS A 79 -13.11 5.46 6.45
CA HIS A 79 -11.88 5.94 7.06
C HIS A 79 -10.72 4.94 6.90
N GLU A 80 -10.97 3.65 7.13
CA GLU A 80 -9.97 2.60 6.96
C GLU A 80 -9.55 2.47 5.49
N THR A 81 -10.48 2.58 4.54
CA THR A 81 -10.17 2.63 3.10
C THR A 81 -9.30 3.83 2.74
N VAL A 82 -9.59 5.03 3.27
CA VAL A 82 -8.71 6.21 3.07
C VAL A 82 -7.31 5.92 3.58
N ALA A 83 -7.21 5.41 4.81
CA ALA A 83 -5.94 5.13 5.45
C ALA A 83 -5.15 4.07 4.66
N TYR A 84 -5.81 3.03 4.19
CA TYR A 84 -5.27 2.00 3.31
C TYR A 84 -4.67 2.60 2.03
N LEU A 85 -5.45 3.37 1.27
CA LEU A 85 -4.99 4.00 0.02
C LEU A 85 -3.82 4.97 0.27
N ASN A 86 -3.80 5.64 1.41
CA ASN A 86 -2.68 6.50 1.81
C ASN A 86 -1.40 5.70 2.08
N ARG A 87 -1.49 4.51 2.71
CA ARG A 87 -0.34 3.61 2.88
C ARG A 87 0.11 2.99 1.57
N LEU A 88 -0.83 2.66 0.69
CA LEU A 88 -0.54 2.15 -0.65
C LEU A 88 0.28 3.15 -1.45
N ARG A 89 -0.08 4.44 -1.36
CA ARG A 89 0.67 5.53 -1.99
C ARG A 89 2.08 5.68 -1.42
N GLN A 90 2.26 5.57 -0.10
CA GLN A 90 3.59 5.60 0.50
C GLN A 90 4.46 4.45 -0.01
N PHE A 91 3.88 3.25 -0.10
CA PHE A 91 4.55 2.10 -0.67
C PHE A 91 4.89 2.29 -2.16
N TYR A 92 4.00 2.92 -2.93
CA TYR A 92 4.30 3.29 -4.31
C TYR A 92 5.51 4.22 -4.44
N TYR A 93 5.67 5.21 -3.56
CA TYR A 93 6.87 6.04 -3.56
C TYR A 93 8.14 5.26 -3.22
N PHE A 94 8.02 4.23 -2.39
CA PHE A 94 9.10 3.27 -2.21
C PHE A 94 9.40 2.52 -3.52
N LEU A 95 8.38 2.00 -4.21
CA LEU A 95 8.52 1.28 -5.50
C LEU A 95 9.29 2.10 -6.54
N ILE A 96 8.97 3.38 -6.70
CA ILE A 96 9.63 4.27 -7.67
C ILE A 96 10.89 4.96 -7.14
N SER A 97 11.35 4.61 -5.94
CA SER A 97 12.52 5.25 -5.34
C SER A 97 13.80 4.93 -6.13
N LYS A 98 14.77 5.85 -6.07
CA LYS A 98 16.12 5.61 -6.62
C LYS A 98 16.75 4.36 -6.01
N PHE A 99 16.45 4.08 -4.75
CA PHE A 99 16.90 2.88 -4.05
C PHE A 99 16.48 1.61 -4.81
N LEU A 100 15.18 1.41 -5.07
CA LEU A 100 14.73 0.21 -5.77
C LEU A 100 15.26 0.12 -7.20
N LYS A 101 15.24 1.25 -7.92
CA LYS A 101 15.69 1.29 -9.32
C LYS A 101 17.20 1.05 -9.47
N THR A 102 18.02 1.74 -8.69
CA THR A 102 19.48 1.69 -8.82
C THR A 102 20.07 0.44 -8.16
N THR A 103 19.57 0.03 -6.99
CA THR A 103 20.14 -1.10 -6.25
C THR A 103 19.66 -2.45 -6.78
N PHE A 104 18.39 -2.56 -7.19
CA PHE A 104 17.81 -3.86 -7.59
C PHE A 104 17.41 -3.94 -9.07
N GLY A 105 17.43 -2.82 -9.80
CA GLY A 105 16.99 -2.77 -11.20
C GLY A 105 15.52 -3.16 -11.35
N ILE A 106 14.69 -2.89 -10.34
CA ILE A 106 13.26 -3.22 -10.35
C ILE A 106 12.49 -2.11 -11.09
N GLU A 107 11.64 -2.52 -12.03
CA GLU A 107 10.70 -1.67 -12.76
C GLU A 107 9.28 -1.93 -12.24
N PRO A 108 8.71 -1.05 -11.40
CA PRO A 108 7.39 -1.23 -10.78
C PRO A 108 6.27 -1.47 -11.79
N GLU A 109 6.39 -0.89 -12.99
CA GLU A 109 5.41 -0.95 -14.09
C GLU A 109 4.99 -2.36 -14.46
N LYS A 110 5.90 -3.32 -14.34
CA LYS A 110 5.66 -4.73 -14.72
C LYS A 110 5.24 -5.60 -13.55
N MET A 111 5.64 -5.23 -12.33
CA MET A 111 5.49 -6.07 -11.15
C MET A 111 4.30 -5.70 -10.28
N THR A 112 3.81 -4.47 -10.41
CA THR A 112 2.80 -3.93 -9.49
C THR A 112 1.61 -3.29 -10.23
N PRO A 113 0.99 -3.98 -11.20
CA PRO A 113 -0.06 -3.40 -12.03
C PRO A 113 -1.26 -2.89 -11.23
N LYS A 114 -1.72 -3.61 -10.19
CA LYS A 114 -2.84 -3.19 -9.35
C LYS A 114 -2.47 -1.99 -8.50
N ILE A 115 -1.28 -1.96 -7.90
CA ILE A 115 -0.81 -0.77 -7.16
C ILE A 115 -0.79 0.45 -8.09
N LEU A 116 -0.30 0.29 -9.33
CA LEU A 116 -0.23 1.36 -10.33
C LEU A 116 -1.59 1.82 -10.86
N GLU A 117 -2.56 0.93 -10.90
CA GLU A 117 -3.95 1.28 -11.15
C GLU A 117 -4.47 2.19 -10.02
N LEU A 118 -4.30 1.78 -8.77
CA LEU A 118 -4.89 2.45 -7.61
C LEU A 118 -4.19 3.74 -7.22
N ILE A 119 -2.89 3.93 -7.51
CA ILE A 119 -2.21 5.21 -7.22
C ILE A 119 -2.73 6.36 -8.07
N LYS A 120 -3.44 6.06 -9.17
CA LYS A 120 -4.13 7.03 -10.02
C LYS A 120 -5.41 7.56 -9.37
N ILE A 121 -5.79 7.07 -8.20
CA ILE A 121 -6.83 7.67 -7.36
C ILE A 121 -6.37 9.04 -6.81
N GLY A 122 -7.28 10.01 -6.85
CA GLY A 122 -7.17 11.36 -6.27
C GLY A 122 -6.32 11.51 -5.01
N MET A 123 -5.17 12.22 -5.05
CA MET A 123 -4.53 12.71 -3.80
C MET A 123 -5.44 13.67 -3.04
N VAL A 124 -6.22 14.45 -3.79
CA VAL A 124 -7.16 15.42 -3.22
C VAL A 124 -8.31 14.70 -2.51
N GLU A 125 -8.74 13.55 -3.04
CA GLU A 125 -9.90 12.77 -2.57
C GLU A 125 -9.60 11.96 -1.31
N THR A 126 -8.33 11.67 -1.04
CA THR A 126 -7.85 10.88 0.09
C THR A 126 -7.18 11.72 1.19
N ALA A 127 -7.10 13.05 1.00
CA ALA A 127 -6.40 13.95 1.90
C ALA A 127 -7.36 14.88 2.66
N HIS A 128 -7.41 14.74 3.99
CA HIS A 128 -8.01 15.74 4.91
C HIS A 128 -7.44 17.16 4.72
N ARG A 129 -6.24 17.28 4.14
CA ARG A 129 -5.49 18.55 3.98
C ARG A 129 -5.45 19.07 2.55
N ALA A 130 -6.35 18.63 1.66
CA ALA A 130 -6.43 19.18 0.30
C ALA A 130 -6.59 20.73 0.29
N LEU A 131 -7.21 21.27 1.34
CA LEU A 131 -7.38 22.71 1.57
C LEU A 131 -6.05 23.43 1.87
N ASP A 132 -5.06 22.75 2.48
CA ASP A 132 -3.76 23.32 2.84
C ASP A 132 -2.81 23.42 1.62
N TYR A 133 -3.14 22.77 0.50
CA TYR A 133 -2.30 22.76 -0.70
C TYR A 133 -2.39 24.11 -1.45
N LYS A 134 -1.47 25.04 -1.11
CA LYS A 134 -1.40 26.41 -1.67
C LYS A 134 -1.10 26.47 -3.17
N LYS A 135 -0.47 25.43 -3.74
CA LYS A 135 -0.12 25.35 -5.18
C LYS A 135 -0.87 24.19 -5.83
N SER A 136 -2.03 24.43 -6.43
CA SER A 136 -2.62 23.37 -7.28
C SER A 136 -3.44 23.97 -8.39
N HIS A 137 -3.25 23.43 -9.60
CA HIS A 137 -4.05 23.62 -10.82
C HIS A 137 -5.48 23.06 -10.70
N ILE A 138 -6.01 23.02 -9.48
CA ILE A 138 -7.22 22.35 -9.06
C ILE A 138 -8.19 23.46 -8.68
N SER A 139 -9.36 23.49 -9.33
CA SER A 139 -10.38 24.54 -9.11
C SER A 139 -10.74 24.62 -7.62
N LYS A 140 -11.13 25.81 -7.15
CA LYS A 140 -11.60 25.99 -5.76
C LYS A 140 -12.71 24.99 -5.42
N GLU A 141 -13.63 24.72 -6.34
CA GLU A 141 -14.69 23.71 -6.22
C GLU A 141 -14.15 22.29 -6.01
N ARG A 142 -13.10 21.90 -6.74
CA ARG A 142 -12.45 20.59 -6.60
C ARG A 142 -11.63 20.45 -5.32
N LYS A 143 -11.33 21.54 -4.59
CA LYS A 143 -10.72 21.50 -3.23
C LYS A 143 -11.75 21.32 -2.12
N TYR A 144 -12.94 21.89 -2.28
CA TYR A 144 -14.01 21.80 -1.28
C TYR A 144 -14.77 20.47 -1.35
N THR A 145 -14.91 19.88 -2.54
CA THR A 145 -15.56 18.57 -2.74
C THR A 145 -14.71 17.38 -2.31
N SER A 146 -13.40 17.56 -2.24
CA SER A 146 -12.42 16.51 -2.02
C SER A 146 -11.98 16.35 -0.56
N ALA A 147 -12.16 17.38 0.28
CA ALA A 147 -11.68 17.42 1.66
C ALA A 147 -12.72 16.94 2.71
N LEU A 148 -13.98 16.72 2.33
CA LEU A 148 -15.00 16.10 3.19
C LEU A 148 -14.98 14.58 2.98
N THR A 149 -13.87 13.95 3.35
CA THR A 149 -13.64 12.50 3.62
C THR A 149 -14.41 11.44 2.81
N PHE A 150 -14.85 11.73 1.57
CA PHE A 150 -15.73 10.93 0.68
C PHE A 150 -17.25 11.24 0.64
N ILE A 151 -17.67 12.52 0.52
CA ILE A 151 -19.09 12.88 0.24
C ILE A 151 -19.63 12.37 -1.12
N GLY A 152 -18.82 11.74 -1.97
CA GLY A 152 -19.23 11.32 -3.31
C GLY A 152 -18.75 9.95 -3.79
N ILE A 153 -18.17 9.08 -2.96
CA ILE A 153 -18.04 7.69 -3.40
C ILE A 153 -19.46 7.15 -3.55
N GLN A 154 -19.81 6.77 -4.77
CA GLN A 154 -20.87 5.81 -4.96
C GLN A 154 -20.36 4.50 -4.36
N VAL A 155 -20.74 4.29 -3.09
CA VAL A 155 -20.54 3.01 -2.44
C VAL A 155 -21.56 2.09 -3.07
N GLU A 156 -21.10 1.25 -3.96
CA GLU A 156 -21.92 0.22 -4.56
C GLU A 156 -21.68 -1.09 -3.82
N TYR A 157 -22.68 -1.95 -3.82
CA TYR A 157 -22.52 -3.32 -3.35
C TYR A 157 -22.65 -4.23 -4.55
N ASP A 158 -21.77 -5.21 -4.68
CA ASP A 158 -21.94 -6.24 -5.69
C ASP A 158 -22.94 -7.32 -5.27
N HIS A 159 -23.14 -8.31 -6.14
CA HIS A 159 -24.01 -9.46 -5.89
C HIS A 159 -23.59 -10.31 -4.67
N LEU A 160 -22.36 -10.14 -4.17
CA LEU A 160 -21.83 -10.80 -2.97
C LEU A 160 -21.86 -9.88 -1.74
N HIS A 161 -22.52 -8.73 -1.83
CA HIS A 161 -22.60 -7.70 -0.77
C HIS A 161 -21.23 -7.12 -0.38
N ARG A 162 -20.24 -7.17 -1.27
CA ARG A 162 -18.94 -6.54 -1.05
C ARG A 162 -18.99 -5.07 -1.41
N GLN A 163 -18.30 -4.26 -0.64
CA GLN A 163 -18.33 -2.81 -0.83
C GLN A 163 -17.37 -2.39 -1.94
N LYS A 164 -17.89 -1.69 -2.93
CA LYS A 164 -17.14 -1.13 -4.06
C LYS A 164 -17.01 0.36 -3.92
N PHE A 165 -15.78 0.82 -4.06
CA PHE A 165 -15.43 2.23 -3.97
C PHE A 165 -15.16 2.75 -5.38
N THR A 166 -16.12 3.47 -5.94
CA THR A 166 -15.99 4.13 -7.25
C THR A 166 -15.32 5.49 -7.07
N LEU A 167 -14.10 5.61 -7.58
CA LEU A 167 -13.15 6.70 -7.31
C LEU A 167 -12.73 7.39 -8.61
N ARG A 168 -12.44 8.69 -8.57
CA ARG A 168 -12.13 9.41 -9.81
C ARG A 168 -10.66 9.25 -10.18
N HIS A 169 -10.41 9.08 -11.47
CA HIS A 169 -9.04 9.04 -11.98
C HIS A 169 -8.38 10.42 -11.93
N ASN A 170 -7.12 10.50 -11.50
CA ASN A 170 -6.36 11.74 -11.34
C ASN A 170 -6.22 12.52 -12.65
N ASP A 171 -5.75 11.82 -13.69
CA ASP A 171 -5.40 12.43 -14.98
C ASP A 171 -6.60 12.62 -15.93
N ASP A 172 -7.69 11.89 -15.70
CA ASP A 172 -8.85 11.87 -16.59
C ASP A 172 -10.13 11.88 -15.76
N PRO A 173 -10.74 13.05 -15.53
CA PRO A 173 -11.92 13.19 -14.69
C PRO A 173 -13.18 12.52 -15.27
N THR A 174 -13.12 11.96 -16.48
CA THR A 174 -14.22 11.18 -17.09
C THR A 174 -14.12 9.68 -16.76
N LYS A 175 -12.97 9.24 -16.23
CA LYS A 175 -12.72 7.84 -15.85
C LYS A 175 -12.93 7.63 -14.36
N TRP A 176 -13.52 6.49 -14.06
CA TRP A 176 -13.70 5.98 -12.70
C TRP A 176 -12.85 4.72 -12.52
N LEU A 177 -12.26 4.61 -11.35
CA LEU A 177 -11.54 3.43 -10.87
C LEU A 177 -12.39 2.78 -9.80
N ILE A 178 -12.41 1.45 -9.77
CA ILE A 178 -13.11 0.69 -8.76
C ILE A 178 -12.07 0.09 -7.84
N PHE A 179 -12.24 0.31 -6.55
CA PHE A 179 -11.48 -0.37 -5.52
C PHE A 179 -12.43 -1.22 -4.69
N THR A 180 -12.19 -2.52 -4.62
CA THR A 180 -12.91 -3.44 -3.74
C THR A 180 -11.89 -4.00 -2.76
N PRO A 181 -11.82 -3.51 -1.51
CA PRO A 181 -10.81 -3.97 -0.55
C PRO A 181 -10.76 -5.49 -0.42
N GLU A 182 -11.91 -6.16 -0.38
CA GLU A 182 -12.05 -7.62 -0.29
C GLU A 182 -11.47 -8.40 -1.50
N GLU A 183 -11.35 -7.77 -2.68
CA GLU A 183 -10.77 -8.39 -3.88
C GLU A 183 -9.33 -7.96 -4.12
N ASP A 184 -9.08 -6.66 -3.98
CA ASP A 184 -7.82 -6.04 -4.38
C ASP A 184 -6.73 -6.23 -3.32
N HIS A 185 -7.08 -6.41 -2.04
CA HIS A 185 -6.10 -6.51 -0.96
C HIS A 185 -5.12 -7.67 -1.15
N GLU A 186 -5.63 -8.88 -1.42
CA GLU A 186 -4.76 -10.04 -1.63
C GLU A 186 -3.84 -9.84 -2.84
N THR A 187 -4.38 -9.31 -3.94
CA THR A 187 -3.61 -9.00 -5.16
C THR A 187 -2.48 -8.01 -4.85
N ILE A 188 -2.80 -6.92 -4.13
CA ILE A 188 -1.81 -5.93 -3.70
C ILE A 188 -0.73 -6.57 -2.82
N MET A 189 -1.11 -7.46 -1.90
CA MET A 189 -0.15 -8.15 -1.05
C MET A 189 0.76 -9.11 -1.82
N VAL A 190 0.23 -9.79 -2.83
CA VAL A 190 1.03 -10.61 -3.75
C VAL A 190 2.04 -9.76 -4.54
N GLU A 191 1.63 -8.58 -5.02
CA GLU A 191 2.52 -7.62 -5.71
C GLU A 191 3.62 -7.09 -4.78
N CYS A 192 3.27 -6.75 -3.55
CA CYS A 192 4.23 -6.40 -2.49
C CYS A 192 5.23 -7.55 -2.26
N TYR A 193 4.74 -8.78 -2.07
CA TYR A 193 5.58 -9.95 -1.85
C TYR A 193 6.53 -10.24 -3.02
N SER A 194 6.02 -10.16 -4.24
CA SER A 194 6.81 -10.35 -5.47
C SER A 194 7.95 -9.33 -5.58
N THR A 195 7.70 -8.10 -5.14
CA THR A 195 8.73 -7.05 -5.04
C THR A 195 9.86 -7.48 -4.11
N PHE A 196 9.54 -7.88 -2.88
CA PHE A 196 10.54 -8.32 -1.90
C PHE A 196 11.26 -9.62 -2.30
N GLN A 197 10.55 -10.59 -2.87
CA GLN A 197 11.18 -11.80 -3.43
C GLN A 197 12.21 -11.45 -4.50
N THR A 198 11.88 -10.50 -5.39
CA THR A 198 12.80 -10.07 -6.44
C THR A 198 14.02 -9.37 -5.84
N MET A 199 13.84 -8.55 -4.81
CA MET A 199 14.96 -7.93 -4.09
C MET A 199 15.91 -8.98 -3.52
N VAL A 200 15.38 -9.97 -2.80
CA VAL A 200 16.19 -11.08 -2.24
C VAL A 200 16.92 -11.84 -3.35
N LYS A 201 16.24 -12.20 -4.44
CA LYS A 201 16.87 -12.89 -5.58
C LYS A 201 18.01 -12.10 -6.19
N LYS A 202 17.87 -10.77 -6.28
CA LYS A 202 18.92 -9.89 -6.82
C LYS A 202 20.14 -9.82 -5.89
N LEU A 203 19.92 -9.77 -4.58
CA LEU A 203 21.02 -9.76 -3.60
C LEU A 203 21.84 -11.05 -3.62
N LYS A 204 21.19 -12.21 -3.79
CA LYS A 204 21.88 -13.52 -3.86
C LYS A 204 22.69 -13.75 -5.13
N ASN A 205 22.43 -12.95 -6.17
CA ASN A 205 23.10 -13.07 -7.47
C ASN A 205 24.18 -11.99 -7.68
N GLN A 206 24.46 -11.17 -6.66
CA GLN A 206 25.56 -10.19 -6.63
C GLN A 206 26.79 -10.83 -5.99
#